data_AF-A0A955D720-F1
#
_entry.id   AF-A0A955D720-F1
#
_cell.length_a   1.000
_cell.length_b   1.000
_cell.length_c   1.000
_cell.angle_alpha   90.00
_cell.angle_beta   90.00
_cell.angle_gamma   90.00
#
_symmetry.space_group_name_H-M   'P 1'
#
loop_
_entity.id
_entity.type
_entity.pdbx_description
1 polymer ?
#
loop_
_entity_poly.entity_id
_entity_poly.type
_entity_poly.pdbx_seq_one_letter_code
_entity_poly.pdbx_strand_id
1 'polypeptide(L)'
;MSFSFASMSKFSATIAIAAAIGLPATFAAAGTPPAVEFQFSVNGEDPLTFNPDGTNVGGMIYNYQGQQLGGDWSLDYDINAEADPFISGNIVVTNFGFATQTFSLTIILPVTPITPSTLIGGSVAGGITADGSGGTLSSITPNSSIWSALIDGNTVASLLTGGSATAGAFQSASIGPASFGAPIPSMVGPAINNTMAINISFALTAGDSASFTSVFVAQVPAPAGLAIFGLVGFAGRRRRRA
;
A
#
# COMPACT_ATOMS: atom_id res chain seq x y z
N MET A 1 -30.64 65.35 -62.76
CA MET A 1 -31.32 65.33 -61.45
C MET A 1 -30.53 64.28 -60.64
N SER A 2 -29.64 64.62 -59.70
CA SER A 2 -29.90 65.22 -58.36
C SER A 2 -30.90 64.37 -57.59
N PHE A 3 -30.66 63.71 -56.44
CA PHE A 3 -29.92 64.03 -55.18
C PHE A 3 -29.58 62.70 -54.42
N SER A 4 -28.80 62.56 -53.32
CA SER A 4 -27.88 63.37 -52.48
C SER A 4 -26.93 62.41 -51.67
N PHE A 5 -26.07 62.94 -50.80
CA PHE A 5 -25.25 62.22 -49.80
C PHE A 5 -25.97 61.96 -48.46
N ALA A 6 -25.55 60.92 -47.72
CA ALA A 6 -25.46 60.81 -46.24
C ALA A 6 -25.06 59.36 -45.85
N SER A 7 -24.48 59.01 -44.69
CA SER A 7 -23.61 59.72 -43.73
C SER A 7 -22.96 58.65 -42.82
N MET A 8 -21.87 59.00 -42.13
CA MET A 8 -21.11 58.09 -41.25
C MET A 8 -21.88 57.64 -40.01
N SER A 9 -21.55 56.44 -39.50
CA SER A 9 -21.34 56.28 -38.06
C SER A 9 -20.11 55.41 -37.81
N LYS A 10 -19.26 55.82 -36.86
CA LYS A 10 -18.05 55.09 -36.45
C LYS A 10 -18.35 54.33 -35.16
N PHE A 11 -18.19 53.01 -35.17
CA PHE A 11 -18.14 52.24 -33.93
C PHE A 11 -16.68 52.09 -33.49
N SER A 12 -16.31 52.78 -32.42
CA SER A 12 -15.00 52.61 -31.77
C SER A 12 -15.00 51.34 -30.93
N ALA A 13 -14.19 50.35 -31.30
CA ALA A 13 -13.95 49.17 -30.47
C ALA A 13 -12.85 49.44 -29.44
N THR A 14 -13.20 49.44 -28.16
CA THR A 14 -12.24 49.57 -27.06
C THR A 14 -11.49 48.25 -26.87
N ILE A 15 -10.19 48.23 -27.18
CA ILE A 15 -9.32 47.07 -26.93
C ILE A 15 -8.94 47.05 -25.44
N ALA A 16 -9.45 46.07 -24.70
CA ALA A 16 -9.00 45.80 -23.33
C ALA A 16 -7.75 44.92 -23.37
N ILE A 17 -6.59 45.48 -23.04
CA ILE A 17 -5.35 44.73 -22.87
C ILE A 17 -5.33 44.10 -21.47
N ALA A 18 -5.66 42.81 -21.39
CA ALA A 18 -5.54 42.05 -20.16
C ALA A 18 -4.07 41.63 -19.95
N ALA A 19 -3.38 42.28 -19.01
CA ALA A 19 -2.05 41.87 -18.59
C ALA A 19 -2.14 40.60 -17.73
N ALA A 20 -1.90 39.43 -18.34
CA ALA A 20 -1.80 38.17 -17.61
C ALA A 20 -0.53 38.15 -16.75
N ILE A 21 -0.69 38.36 -15.44
CA ILE A 21 0.40 38.19 -14.46
C ILE A 21 0.66 36.68 -14.33
N GLY A 22 1.62 36.19 -15.11
CA GLY A 22 2.07 34.80 -15.03
C GLY A 22 2.84 34.57 -13.72
N LEU A 23 2.14 34.06 -12.71
CA LEU A 23 2.79 33.49 -11.53
C LEU A 23 3.58 32.23 -11.98
N PRO A 24 4.88 32.14 -11.70
CA PRO A 24 5.63 30.92 -11.99
C PRO A 24 5.13 29.81 -11.06
N ALA A 25 4.43 28.82 -11.63
CA ALA A 25 4.14 27.59 -10.93
C ALA A 25 5.46 26.86 -10.67
N THR A 26 5.96 26.93 -9.43
CA THR A 26 7.08 26.11 -8.98
C THR A 26 6.57 24.68 -8.83
N PHE A 27 6.63 23.90 -9.91
CA PHE A 27 6.46 22.46 -9.83
C PHE A 27 7.57 21.92 -8.91
N ALA A 28 7.18 21.40 -7.74
CA ALA A 28 8.07 20.54 -7.00
C ALA A 28 8.39 19.34 -7.90
N ALA A 29 9.67 19.06 -8.13
CA ALA A 29 10.05 17.86 -8.85
C ALA A 29 9.52 16.66 -8.06
N ALA A 30 8.69 15.83 -8.69
CA ALA A 30 8.36 14.53 -8.14
C ALA A 30 9.68 13.78 -7.89
N GLY A 31 9.79 13.13 -6.74
CA GLY A 31 10.93 12.25 -6.48
C GLY A 31 10.95 11.08 -7.46
N THR A 32 12.03 10.31 -7.42
CA THR A 32 12.06 9.02 -8.13
C THR A 32 11.16 8.03 -7.37
N PRO A 33 10.24 7.31 -8.02
CA PRO A 33 9.49 6.24 -7.37
C PRO A 33 10.45 5.17 -6.84
N PRO A 34 10.21 4.59 -5.64
CA PRO A 34 10.94 3.40 -5.21
C PRO A 34 10.65 2.23 -6.17
N ALA A 35 11.67 1.44 -6.49
CA ALA A 35 11.54 0.31 -7.40
C ALA A 35 10.85 -0.89 -6.73
N VAL A 36 9.52 -0.82 -6.57
CA VAL A 36 8.72 -1.91 -6.00
C VAL A 36 8.81 -3.14 -6.91
N GLU A 37 9.02 -4.31 -6.33
CA GLU A 37 9.02 -5.60 -7.02
C GLU A 37 7.84 -6.44 -6.56
N PHE A 38 7.16 -7.06 -7.51
CA PHE A 38 6.08 -8.01 -7.28
C PHE A 38 6.58 -9.39 -7.71
N GLN A 39 6.46 -10.38 -6.83
CA GLN A 39 6.69 -11.78 -7.13
C GLN A 39 5.37 -12.54 -6.96
N PHE A 40 4.84 -13.10 -8.04
CA PHE A 40 3.55 -13.80 -8.03
C PHE A 40 3.70 -15.24 -8.52
N SER A 41 3.34 -16.22 -7.69
CA SER A 41 3.32 -17.64 -8.07
C SER A 41 1.96 -18.29 -7.85
N VAL A 42 1.72 -19.35 -8.63
CA VAL A 42 0.51 -20.17 -8.57
C VAL A 42 0.92 -21.62 -8.43
N ASN A 43 0.25 -22.37 -7.55
CA ASN A 43 0.50 -23.79 -7.23
C ASN A 43 1.94 -24.14 -6.79
N GLY A 44 2.74 -23.14 -6.41
CA GLY A 44 4.14 -23.31 -6.00
C GLY A 44 5.15 -23.35 -7.14
N GLU A 45 4.74 -23.00 -8.37
CA GLU A 45 5.64 -22.79 -9.52
C GLU A 45 6.59 -21.59 -9.29
N ASP A 46 7.61 -21.47 -10.15
CA ASP A 46 8.52 -20.32 -10.15
C ASP A 46 7.74 -18.99 -10.29
N PRO A 47 8.03 -17.96 -9.48
CA PRO A 47 7.25 -16.73 -9.49
C PRO A 47 7.48 -15.88 -10.75
N LEU A 48 6.39 -15.32 -11.28
CA LEU A 48 6.43 -14.18 -12.18
C LEU A 48 6.91 -12.95 -11.39
N THR A 49 8.13 -12.50 -11.67
CA THR A 49 8.69 -11.26 -11.13
C THR A 49 8.44 -10.09 -12.08
N PHE A 50 7.89 -8.99 -11.57
CA PHE A 50 7.69 -7.75 -12.33
C PHE A 50 7.81 -6.50 -11.45
N ASN A 51 8.14 -5.37 -12.08
CA ASN A 51 8.29 -4.06 -11.42
C ASN A 51 7.32 -3.07 -12.09
N PRO A 52 6.16 -2.77 -11.49
CA PRO A 52 5.23 -1.79 -12.05
C PRO A 52 5.78 -0.36 -11.92
N ASP A 53 5.46 0.50 -12.89
CA ASP A 53 5.82 1.92 -12.83
C ASP A 53 4.97 2.67 -11.78
N GLY A 54 5.64 3.38 -10.88
CA GLY A 54 5.00 4.18 -9.83
C GLY A 54 4.62 5.58 -10.30
N THR A 55 3.36 5.97 -10.08
CA THR A 55 2.86 7.33 -10.35
C THR A 55 2.79 8.15 -9.05
N ASN A 56 3.37 9.35 -9.02
CA ASN A 56 3.33 10.18 -7.80
C ASN A 56 1.89 10.67 -7.54
N VAL A 57 1.36 10.40 -6.34
CA VAL A 57 0.01 10.80 -5.91
C VAL A 57 0.00 11.90 -4.84
N GLY A 58 1.18 12.41 -4.48
CA GLY A 58 1.35 13.47 -3.49
C GLY A 58 2.53 13.18 -2.55
N GLY A 59 3.38 14.20 -2.33
CA GLY A 59 4.57 14.05 -1.48
C GLY A 59 5.52 12.98 -2.02
N MET A 60 5.89 12.03 -1.18
CA MET A 60 6.77 10.90 -1.51
C MET A 60 6.01 9.58 -1.67
N ILE A 61 4.67 9.63 -1.78
CA ILE A 61 3.81 8.46 -2.02
C ILE A 61 3.63 8.24 -3.52
N TYR A 62 3.85 7.00 -3.96
CA TYR A 62 3.67 6.57 -5.34
C TYR A 62 2.64 5.45 -5.40
N ASN A 63 1.76 5.52 -6.39
CA ASN A 63 0.74 4.54 -6.70
C ASN A 63 1.20 3.61 -7.83
N TYR A 64 1.11 2.31 -7.57
CA TYR A 64 1.43 1.20 -8.45
C TYR A 64 0.12 0.46 -8.71
N GLN A 65 -0.43 0.63 -9.91
CA GLN A 65 -1.70 0.02 -10.30
C GLN A 65 -1.55 -0.75 -11.61
N GLY A 66 -2.34 -1.81 -11.79
CA GLY A 66 -2.36 -2.58 -13.01
C GLY A 66 -2.96 -3.96 -12.85
N GLN A 67 -2.80 -4.77 -13.90
CA GLN A 67 -3.29 -6.14 -13.97
C GLN A 67 -2.22 -7.04 -14.59
N GLN A 68 -2.07 -8.24 -14.03
CA GLN A 68 -1.37 -9.36 -14.66
C GLN A 68 -2.39 -10.48 -14.96
N LEU A 69 -2.18 -11.17 -16.08
CA LEU A 69 -3.07 -12.23 -16.56
C LEU A 69 -2.29 -13.52 -16.79
N GLY A 70 -2.77 -14.62 -16.22
CA GLY A 70 -2.39 -15.98 -16.57
C GLY A 70 -3.38 -16.61 -17.55
N GLY A 71 -3.18 -17.90 -17.87
CA GLY A 71 -4.15 -18.66 -18.65
C GLY A 71 -5.43 -18.97 -17.87
N ASP A 72 -5.33 -19.02 -16.55
CA ASP A 72 -6.34 -19.49 -15.61
C ASP A 72 -6.42 -18.65 -14.32
N TRP A 73 -5.86 -17.44 -14.34
CA TRP A 73 -5.93 -16.48 -13.23
C TRP A 73 -5.80 -15.02 -13.69
N SER A 74 -6.28 -14.08 -12.87
CA SER A 74 -5.86 -12.66 -12.93
C SER A 74 -5.37 -12.18 -11.56
N LEU A 75 -4.46 -11.21 -11.59
CA LEU A 75 -4.01 -10.43 -10.44
C LEU A 75 -4.22 -8.96 -10.78
N ASP A 76 -5.13 -8.31 -10.07
CA ASP A 76 -5.36 -6.87 -10.12
C ASP A 76 -4.78 -6.24 -8.84
N TYR A 77 -4.05 -5.14 -8.99
CA TYR A 77 -3.38 -4.46 -7.87
C TYR A 77 -3.53 -2.94 -7.96
N ASP A 78 -3.68 -2.31 -6.79
CA ASP A 78 -3.66 -0.86 -6.57
C ASP A 78 -2.98 -0.59 -5.22
N ILE A 79 -1.68 -0.30 -5.28
CA ILE A 79 -0.79 -0.19 -4.10
C ILE A 79 -0.17 1.20 -4.04
N ASN A 80 -0.27 1.84 -2.88
CA ASN A 80 0.51 3.02 -2.53
C ASN A 80 1.74 2.60 -1.72
N ALA A 81 2.93 3.10 -2.08
CA ALA A 81 4.15 2.86 -1.33
C ALA A 81 5.03 4.12 -1.21
N GLU A 82 5.76 4.20 -0.09
CA GLU A 82 6.70 5.27 0.24
C GLU A 82 7.96 4.66 0.90
N ALA A 83 9.14 5.20 0.57
CA ALA A 83 10.43 4.62 0.99
C ALA A 83 10.81 4.86 2.47
N ASP A 84 10.14 5.81 3.16
CA ASP A 84 10.15 5.92 4.62
C ASP A 84 8.96 5.10 5.14
N PRO A 85 9.21 3.87 5.62
CA PRO A 85 8.72 2.73 4.86
C PRO A 85 7.25 2.37 5.13
N PHE A 86 6.47 2.47 4.05
CA PHE A 86 5.04 2.22 4.05
C PHE A 86 4.62 1.50 2.76
N ILE A 87 3.78 0.47 2.91
CA ILE A 87 3.05 -0.19 1.81
C ILE A 87 1.59 -0.26 2.24
N SER A 88 0.66 0.17 1.38
CA SER A 88 -0.78 0.03 1.61
C SER A 88 -1.54 -0.07 0.30
N GLY A 89 -2.51 -0.98 0.21
CA GLY A 89 -3.34 -1.04 -0.97
C GLY A 89 -4.28 -2.22 -1.05
N ASN A 90 -4.89 -2.36 -2.22
CA ASN A 90 -5.86 -3.38 -2.56
C ASN A 90 -5.28 -4.34 -3.59
N ILE A 91 -5.55 -5.63 -3.38
CA ILE A 91 -5.14 -6.74 -4.24
C ILE A 91 -6.38 -7.57 -4.50
N VAL A 92 -6.65 -7.92 -5.75
CA VAL A 92 -7.69 -8.87 -6.14
C VAL A 92 -7.06 -9.97 -6.99
N VAL A 93 -7.40 -11.21 -6.69
CA VAL A 93 -6.95 -12.39 -7.44
C VAL A 93 -8.18 -13.21 -7.80
N THR A 94 -8.35 -13.49 -9.09
CA THR A 94 -9.44 -14.35 -9.58
C THR A 94 -8.84 -15.66 -10.10
N ASN A 95 -9.45 -16.79 -9.71
CA ASN A 95 -9.09 -18.11 -10.20
C ASN A 95 -10.06 -18.52 -11.32
N PHE A 96 -9.61 -18.45 -12.58
CA PHE A 96 -10.38 -18.93 -13.74
C PHE A 96 -10.16 -20.42 -14.03
N GLY A 97 -9.31 -21.10 -13.26
CA GLY A 97 -9.05 -22.53 -13.38
C GLY A 97 -10.22 -23.41 -12.96
N PHE A 98 -10.15 -24.70 -13.29
CA PHE A 98 -11.20 -25.70 -12.99
C PHE A 98 -11.02 -26.41 -11.64
N ALA A 99 -10.03 -25.99 -10.83
CA ALA A 99 -9.72 -26.56 -9.54
C ALA A 99 -9.32 -25.47 -8.53
N THR A 100 -9.32 -25.80 -7.24
CA THR A 100 -8.70 -24.96 -6.22
C THR A 100 -7.22 -24.79 -6.50
N GLN A 101 -6.77 -23.54 -6.58
CA GLN A 101 -5.37 -23.19 -6.79
C GLN A 101 -4.79 -22.53 -5.55
N THR A 102 -3.48 -22.63 -5.36
CA THR A 102 -2.77 -21.82 -4.35
C THR A 102 -2.11 -20.64 -5.03
N PHE A 103 -2.19 -19.48 -4.39
CA PHE A 103 -1.62 -18.23 -4.88
C PHE A 103 -0.65 -17.69 -3.83
N SER A 104 0.49 -17.16 -4.27
CA SER A 104 1.41 -16.40 -3.42
C SER A 104 1.81 -15.12 -4.12
N LEU A 105 1.57 -13.98 -3.46
CA LEU A 105 2.02 -12.67 -3.89
C LEU A 105 2.97 -12.09 -2.84
N THR A 106 4.17 -11.71 -3.25
CA THR A 106 5.08 -10.92 -2.42
C THR A 106 5.31 -9.56 -3.05
N ILE A 107 4.98 -8.49 -2.33
CA ILE A 107 5.24 -7.10 -2.71
C ILE A 107 6.44 -6.63 -1.91
N ILE A 108 7.55 -6.33 -2.58
CA ILE A 108 8.84 -5.99 -2.01
C ILE A 108 9.14 -4.52 -2.30
N LEU A 109 9.32 -3.74 -1.23
CA LEU A 109 9.73 -2.34 -1.27
C LEU A 109 11.21 -2.24 -0.86
N PRO A 110 12.10 -1.73 -1.72
CA PRO A 110 13.42 -1.28 -1.32
C PRO A 110 13.33 -0.03 -0.44
N VAL A 111 14.07 0.01 0.66
CA VAL A 111 14.01 1.08 1.66
C VAL A 111 15.41 1.55 2.06
N THR A 112 15.51 2.75 2.63
CA THR A 112 16.78 3.22 3.21
C THR A 112 17.02 2.52 4.56
N PRO A 113 18.26 2.15 4.93
CA PRO A 113 18.52 1.47 6.20
C PRO A 113 18.03 2.27 7.42
N ILE A 114 17.27 1.61 8.31
CA ILE A 114 16.80 2.14 9.59
C ILE A 114 17.41 1.34 10.73
N THR A 115 18.14 2.03 11.62
CA THR A 115 18.87 1.44 12.75
C THR A 115 18.68 2.30 14.01
N PRO A 116 18.84 1.75 15.23
CA PRO A 116 19.13 0.34 15.56
C PRO A 116 17.90 -0.58 15.59
N SER A 117 16.69 -0.02 15.54
CA SER A 117 15.43 -0.76 15.57
C SER A 117 14.30 0.07 14.96
N THR A 118 13.14 -0.55 14.75
CA THR A 118 11.94 0.10 14.23
C THR A 118 10.76 -0.05 15.21
N LEU A 119 9.73 0.78 15.03
CA LEU A 119 8.37 0.42 15.43
C LEU A 119 7.62 -0.01 14.17
N ILE A 120 7.06 -1.22 14.19
CA ILE A 120 6.30 -1.83 13.10
C ILE A 120 4.84 -2.00 13.48
N GLY A 121 3.98 -2.01 12.46
CA GLY A 121 2.56 -2.27 12.61
C GLY A 121 1.93 -2.48 11.25
N GLY A 122 0.84 -3.21 11.21
CA GLY A 122 0.19 -3.56 9.96
C GLY A 122 -1.17 -4.19 10.19
N SER A 123 -1.92 -4.29 9.10
CA SER A 123 -3.26 -4.85 9.09
C SER A 123 -3.58 -5.52 7.75
N VAL A 124 -4.53 -6.44 7.81
CA VAL A 124 -5.15 -7.03 6.65
C VAL A 124 -6.65 -7.23 6.91
N ALA A 125 -7.46 -6.92 5.92
CA ALA A 125 -8.83 -7.36 5.82
C ALA A 125 -9.03 -7.87 4.38
N GLY A 126 -9.92 -8.84 4.20
CA GLY A 126 -10.19 -9.35 2.87
C GLY A 126 -11.49 -10.12 2.80
N GLY A 127 -11.64 -10.89 1.75
CA GLY A 127 -12.78 -11.77 1.57
C GLY A 127 -12.74 -12.51 0.24
N ILE A 128 -13.74 -13.35 0.06
CA ILE A 128 -14.05 -14.05 -1.18
C ILE A 128 -15.38 -13.52 -1.74
N THR A 129 -15.43 -13.33 -3.06
CA THR A 129 -16.66 -13.23 -3.84
C THR A 129 -16.75 -14.49 -4.69
N ALA A 130 -17.82 -15.25 -4.50
CA ALA A 130 -17.96 -16.58 -5.10
C ALA A 130 -18.80 -16.59 -6.38
N ASP A 131 -18.51 -17.57 -7.23
CA ASP A 131 -19.16 -17.82 -8.50
C ASP A 131 -20.58 -18.45 -8.33
N GLY A 132 -21.15 -19.01 -9.40
CA GLY A 132 -22.45 -19.68 -9.35
C GLY A 132 -22.48 -21.03 -8.62
N SER A 133 -21.33 -21.59 -8.25
CA SER A 133 -21.19 -22.84 -7.48
C SER A 133 -20.95 -22.62 -5.98
N GLY A 134 -20.38 -21.46 -5.62
CA GLY A 134 -19.99 -21.14 -4.24
C GLY A 134 -18.54 -21.54 -3.96
N GLY A 135 -17.90 -20.83 -3.04
CA GLY A 135 -16.45 -20.78 -2.95
C GLY A 135 -15.90 -20.75 -1.52
N THR A 136 -14.65 -21.13 -1.39
CA THR A 136 -13.81 -21.08 -0.18
C THR A 136 -12.45 -20.44 -0.48
N LEU A 137 -12.12 -19.44 0.33
CA LEU A 137 -10.79 -18.86 0.48
C LEU A 137 -10.19 -19.39 1.79
N SER A 138 -8.98 -19.92 1.78
CA SER A 138 -8.32 -20.39 3.01
C SER A 138 -6.81 -20.18 3.01
N SER A 139 -6.21 -20.28 4.18
CA SER A 139 -4.79 -20.61 4.31
C SER A 139 -4.46 -21.91 3.56
N ILE A 140 -3.26 -22.02 2.98
CA ILE A 140 -2.83 -23.19 2.18
C ILE A 140 -2.75 -24.45 3.07
N THR A 141 -2.31 -24.28 4.31
CA THR A 141 -2.30 -25.31 5.35
C THR A 141 -2.88 -24.74 6.67
N PRO A 142 -3.41 -25.58 7.58
CA PRO A 142 -4.08 -25.10 8.81
C PRO A 142 -3.23 -24.22 9.74
N ASN A 143 -1.90 -24.25 9.60
CA ASN A 143 -0.97 -23.44 10.41
C ASN A 143 -0.27 -22.34 9.62
N SER A 144 -0.53 -22.20 8.31
CA SER A 144 0.00 -21.11 7.50
C SER A 144 -0.82 -19.83 7.67
N SER A 145 -0.16 -18.68 7.58
CA SER A 145 -0.78 -17.36 7.51
C SER A 145 -1.21 -17.04 6.08
N ILE A 146 -2.40 -16.44 5.93
CA ILE A 146 -2.78 -15.83 4.65
C ILE A 146 -1.97 -14.55 4.40
N TRP A 147 -1.48 -13.89 5.46
CA TRP A 147 -0.74 -12.64 5.36
C TRP A 147 0.48 -12.63 6.27
N SER A 148 1.62 -12.14 5.77
CA SER A 148 2.84 -11.95 6.55
C SER A 148 3.56 -10.66 6.17
N ALA A 149 4.13 -9.99 7.17
CA ALA A 149 5.07 -8.88 7.00
C ALA A 149 6.50 -9.41 7.09
N LEU A 150 7.37 -8.95 6.21
CA LEU A 150 8.78 -9.32 6.15
C LEU A 150 9.68 -8.09 6.19
N ILE A 151 10.82 -8.22 6.88
CA ILE A 151 11.93 -7.26 6.87
C ILE A 151 13.19 -8.02 6.47
N ASP A 152 13.90 -7.54 5.45
CA ASP A 152 15.10 -8.17 4.89
C ASP A 152 14.91 -9.68 4.60
N GLY A 153 13.74 -10.04 4.08
CA GLY A 153 13.34 -11.43 3.79
C GLY A 153 12.92 -12.29 4.99
N ASN A 154 12.95 -11.75 6.22
CA ASN A 154 12.56 -12.47 7.43
C ASN A 154 11.15 -12.08 7.87
N THR A 155 10.27 -13.04 8.14
CA THR A 155 8.92 -12.78 8.67
C THR A 155 8.97 -12.16 10.06
N VAL A 156 8.42 -10.96 10.21
CA VAL A 156 8.35 -10.21 11.49
C VAL A 156 6.96 -10.18 12.11
N ALA A 157 5.91 -10.41 11.31
CA ALA A 157 4.54 -10.61 11.80
C ALA A 157 3.75 -11.48 10.82
N SER A 158 2.71 -12.16 11.33
CA SER A 158 1.80 -12.98 10.53
C SER A 158 0.38 -12.79 11.02
N LEU A 159 -0.57 -12.72 10.09
CA LEU A 159 -1.99 -12.49 10.32
C LEU A 159 -2.83 -13.55 9.56
N LEU A 160 -4.05 -13.77 10.04
CA LEU A 160 -4.99 -14.75 9.45
C LEU A 160 -4.43 -16.18 9.38
N THR A 161 -3.64 -16.60 10.38
CA THR A 161 -3.12 -17.97 10.53
C THR A 161 -4.26 -18.97 10.67
N GLY A 162 -4.27 -19.99 9.80
CA GLY A 162 -5.35 -20.98 9.75
C GLY A 162 -6.70 -20.41 9.30
N GLY A 163 -6.71 -19.18 8.75
CA GLY A 163 -7.93 -18.49 8.36
C GLY A 163 -8.65 -19.17 7.20
N SER A 164 -9.98 -19.07 7.20
CA SER A 164 -10.82 -19.46 6.06
C SER A 164 -12.12 -18.64 6.02
N ALA A 165 -12.64 -18.40 4.83
CA ALA A 165 -13.96 -17.85 4.59
C ALA A 165 -14.63 -18.63 3.45
N THR A 166 -15.92 -18.93 3.60
CA THR A 166 -16.73 -19.66 2.61
C THR A 166 -17.96 -18.84 2.28
N ALA A 167 -18.25 -18.69 0.99
CA ALA A 167 -19.43 -18.00 0.47
C ALA A 167 -20.28 -18.98 -0.34
N GLY A 168 -21.61 -18.88 -0.23
CA GLY A 168 -22.51 -19.59 -1.14
C GLY A 168 -22.48 -19.01 -2.55
N ALA A 169 -23.18 -19.67 -3.48
CA ALA A 169 -23.31 -19.21 -4.85
C ALA A 169 -23.73 -17.74 -4.94
N PHE A 170 -23.02 -16.94 -5.75
CA PHE A 170 -23.19 -15.51 -5.97
C PHE A 170 -23.16 -14.63 -4.70
N GLN A 171 -22.53 -15.11 -3.62
CA GLN A 171 -22.40 -14.38 -2.36
C GLN A 171 -20.94 -13.96 -2.12
N SER A 172 -20.70 -13.27 -1.00
CA SER A 172 -19.36 -12.93 -0.55
C SER A 172 -19.22 -13.14 0.96
N ALA A 173 -18.01 -13.45 1.40
CA ALA A 173 -17.69 -13.66 2.81
C ALA A 173 -16.35 -12.98 3.16
N SER A 174 -16.31 -12.25 4.27
CA SER A 174 -15.12 -11.54 4.73
C SER A 174 -14.19 -12.42 5.56
N ILE A 175 -12.89 -12.12 5.53
CA ILE A 175 -11.87 -12.70 6.39
C ILE A 175 -11.06 -11.58 7.07
N GLY A 176 -10.83 -11.73 8.38
CA GLY A 176 -10.36 -10.61 9.22
C GLY A 176 -11.51 -9.67 9.65
N PRO A 177 -11.22 -8.41 9.99
CA PRO A 177 -9.90 -7.77 9.98
C PRO A 177 -8.94 -8.36 11.03
N ALA A 178 -7.65 -8.27 10.75
CA ALA A 178 -6.58 -8.60 11.69
C ALA A 178 -5.50 -7.50 11.65
N SER A 179 -4.80 -7.28 12.77
CA SER A 179 -3.74 -6.27 12.87
C SER A 179 -2.76 -6.57 14.00
N PHE A 180 -1.59 -5.93 13.95
CA PHE A 180 -0.57 -5.96 15.01
C PHE A 180 0.06 -4.58 15.20
N GLY A 181 0.69 -4.38 16.36
CA GLY A 181 1.37 -3.13 16.69
C GLY A 181 0.43 -1.93 16.78
N ALA A 182 -0.75 -2.08 17.37
CA ALA A 182 -1.68 -0.99 17.62
C ALA A 182 -1.24 -0.13 18.84
N PRO A 183 -1.38 1.21 18.83
CA PRO A 183 -1.69 2.07 17.68
C PRO A 183 -0.63 1.96 16.58
N ILE A 184 -1.06 1.78 15.33
CA ILE A 184 -0.15 1.43 14.23
C ILE A 184 0.76 2.63 13.88
N PRO A 185 2.10 2.48 13.85
CA PRO A 185 2.92 1.33 14.27
C PRO A 185 3.53 1.47 15.69
N SER A 186 3.32 0.47 16.57
CA SER A 186 3.84 0.45 17.95
C SER A 186 4.63 -0.80 18.37
N MET A 187 4.62 -1.88 17.60
CA MET A 187 5.33 -3.12 17.97
C MET A 187 6.82 -2.93 17.70
N VAL A 188 7.69 -3.33 18.63
CA VAL A 188 9.14 -3.24 18.41
C VAL A 188 9.55 -4.22 17.30
N GLY A 189 10.14 -3.68 16.23
CA GLY A 189 10.69 -4.43 15.10
C GLY A 189 12.22 -4.39 15.06
N PRO A 190 12.85 -5.24 14.24
CA PRO A 190 14.29 -5.22 14.01
C PRO A 190 14.74 -3.91 13.31
N ALA A 191 16.04 -3.73 13.16
CA ALA A 191 16.56 -2.83 12.13
C ALA A 191 16.10 -3.29 10.74
N ILE A 192 15.91 -2.35 9.81
CA ILE A 192 15.68 -2.65 8.40
C ILE A 192 16.93 -2.24 7.64
N ASN A 193 17.49 -3.13 6.83
CA ASN A 193 18.75 -2.88 6.14
C ASN A 193 18.54 -2.56 4.66
N ASN A 194 17.62 -3.27 3.97
CA ASN A 194 17.45 -3.16 2.53
C ASN A 194 15.98 -3.18 2.09
N THR A 195 15.14 -4.05 2.68
CA THR A 195 13.77 -4.28 2.17
C THR A 195 12.72 -4.43 3.25
N MET A 196 11.52 -3.98 2.91
CA MET A 196 10.28 -4.27 3.62
C MET A 196 9.31 -4.94 2.63
N ALA A 197 8.59 -5.97 3.04
CA ALA A 197 7.68 -6.68 2.14
C ALA A 197 6.39 -7.17 2.81
N ILE A 198 5.36 -7.34 2.00
CA ILE A 198 4.11 -8.01 2.34
C ILE A 198 4.04 -9.29 1.51
N ASN A 199 3.80 -10.43 2.15
CA ASN A 199 3.43 -11.69 1.48
C ASN A 199 1.95 -12.00 1.77
N ILE A 200 1.22 -12.36 0.72
CA ILE A 200 -0.16 -12.85 0.80
C ILE A 200 -0.21 -14.23 0.14
N SER A 201 -0.63 -15.27 0.87
CA SER A 201 -0.51 -16.67 0.43
C SER A 201 -1.73 -17.52 0.84
N PHE A 202 -2.51 -17.99 -0.11
CA PHE A 202 -3.82 -18.61 0.14
C PHE A 202 -4.19 -19.68 -0.91
N ALA A 203 -5.17 -20.50 -0.58
CA ALA A 203 -5.91 -21.35 -1.51
C ALA A 203 -7.25 -20.70 -1.85
N LEU A 204 -7.62 -20.71 -3.13
CA LEU A 204 -8.89 -20.17 -3.65
C LEU A 204 -9.51 -21.18 -4.63
N THR A 205 -10.81 -21.38 -4.51
CA THR A 205 -11.59 -22.33 -5.32
C THR A 205 -11.81 -21.84 -6.74
N ALA A 206 -12.28 -22.73 -7.62
CA ALA A 206 -12.45 -22.47 -9.04
C ALA A 206 -13.57 -21.45 -9.32
N GLY A 207 -13.33 -20.49 -10.22
CA GLY A 207 -14.29 -19.45 -10.62
C GLY A 207 -14.36 -18.25 -9.68
N ASP A 208 -13.79 -18.33 -8.48
CA ASP A 208 -13.95 -17.34 -7.42
C ASP A 208 -12.91 -16.20 -7.48
N SER A 209 -13.19 -15.11 -6.76
CA SER A 209 -12.25 -14.00 -6.58
C SER A 209 -11.97 -13.75 -5.09
N ALA A 210 -10.70 -13.65 -4.72
CA ALA A 210 -10.25 -13.18 -3.42
C ALA A 210 -9.83 -11.70 -3.50
N SER A 211 -10.16 -10.92 -2.47
CA SER A 211 -9.72 -9.52 -2.35
C SER A 211 -9.08 -9.28 -0.98
N PHE A 212 -8.03 -8.46 -0.94
CA PHE A 212 -7.32 -8.08 0.27
C PHE A 212 -7.00 -6.58 0.26
N THR A 213 -7.40 -5.88 1.31
CA THR A 213 -6.87 -4.56 1.69
C THR A 213 -5.80 -4.77 2.75
N SER A 214 -4.59 -4.27 2.52
CA SER A 214 -3.46 -4.46 3.41
C SER A 214 -2.70 -3.17 3.70
N VAL A 215 -2.10 -3.10 4.90
CA VAL A 215 -1.18 -2.04 5.33
C VAL A 215 0.01 -2.68 6.04
N PHE A 216 1.23 -2.22 5.74
CA PHE A 216 2.42 -2.46 6.56
C PHE A 216 3.25 -1.18 6.64
N VAL A 217 3.62 -0.79 7.86
CA VAL A 217 4.37 0.43 8.18
C VAL A 217 5.53 0.08 9.10
N ALA A 218 6.69 0.71 8.89
CA ALA A 218 7.73 0.82 9.91
C ALA A 218 8.18 2.28 10.08
N GLN A 219 8.50 2.68 11.32
CA GLN A 219 9.00 4.01 11.63
C GLN A 219 10.23 3.96 12.55
N VAL A 220 11.04 5.02 12.53
CA VAL A 220 12.11 5.23 13.50
C VAL A 220 11.51 5.53 14.89
N PRO A 221 11.91 4.85 15.98
CA PRO A 221 11.47 5.20 17.32
C PRO A 221 11.93 6.62 17.70
N ALA A 222 10.99 7.51 18.03
CA ALA A 222 11.30 8.91 18.34
C ALA A 222 12.22 9.05 19.57
N PRO A 223 13.37 9.76 19.50
CA PRO A 223 14.35 9.82 20.59
C PRO A 223 13.87 10.45 21.92
N ALA A 224 12.75 11.16 21.93
CA ALA A 224 12.34 12.04 23.03
C ALA A 224 11.95 11.30 24.33
N GLY A 225 11.55 10.03 24.27
CA GLY A 225 11.03 9.29 25.43
C GLY A 225 12.06 8.98 26.52
N LEU A 226 13.35 8.85 26.16
CA LEU A 226 14.40 8.43 27.12
C LEU A 226 15.01 9.60 27.90
N ALA A 227 14.90 10.84 27.40
CA ALA A 227 15.51 12.01 28.03
C ALA A 227 14.79 12.46 29.32
N ILE A 228 13.48 12.22 29.43
CA ILE A 228 12.66 12.75 30.53
C ILE A 228 13.00 12.08 31.89
N PHE A 229 13.40 10.80 31.89
CA PHE A 229 13.85 10.12 33.10
C PHE A 229 15.19 10.65 33.65
N GLY A 230 16.02 11.31 32.83
CA GLY A 230 17.28 11.93 33.27
C GLY A 230 17.10 13.23 34.06
N LEU A 231 16.00 13.95 33.86
CA LEU A 231 15.80 15.29 34.43
C LEU A 231 15.23 15.31 35.86
N VAL A 232 14.53 14.24 36.27
CA VAL A 232 13.94 14.15 37.63
C VAL A 232 15.02 13.91 38.70
N GLY A 233 16.15 13.29 38.34
CA GLY A 233 17.22 12.93 39.29
C GLY A 233 18.01 14.10 39.89
N PHE A 234 18.00 15.28 39.26
CA PHE A 234 18.86 16.40 39.68
C PHE A 234 18.21 17.40 40.65
N ALA A 235 16.90 17.33 40.90
CA ALA A 235 16.21 18.24 41.81
C ALA A 235 16.39 17.91 43.32
N GLY A 236 16.91 16.72 43.65
CA GLY A 236 16.84 16.15 44.99
C GLY A 236 17.93 16.55 46.00
N ARG A 237 19.01 17.24 45.62
CA ARG A 237 20.20 17.43 46.49
C ARG A 237 20.28 18.80 47.18
N ARG A 238 19.21 19.20 47.90
CA ARG A 238 19.23 20.41 48.73
C ARG A 238 20.07 20.18 50.00
N ARG A 239 21.23 20.84 50.06
CA ARG A 239 22.19 20.82 51.19
C ARG A 239 21.52 21.03 52.55
N ARG A 240 21.76 20.12 53.51
CA ARG A 240 21.86 20.51 54.93
C ARG A 240 23.28 21.03 55.17
N ARG A 241 23.40 22.25 55.68
CA ARG A 241 24.64 22.75 56.31
C ARG A 241 24.61 22.42 57.80
N ALA A 242 25.78 22.55 58.42
CA ALA A 242 26.04 22.32 59.85
C ALA A 242 25.06 23.07 60.76
#